data_AF-A0A848M0F5-F1
#
_entry.id   AF-A0A848M0F5-F1
#
_cell.length_a   1.000
_cell.length_b   1.000
_cell.length_c   1.000
_cell.angle_alpha   90.00
_cell.angle_beta   90.00
_cell.angle_gamma   90.00
#
_symmetry.space_group_name_H-M   'P 1'
#
loop_
_entity.id
_entity.type
_entity.pdbx_description
1 polymer ?
#
loop_
_entity_poly.entity_id
_entity_poly.type
_entity_poly.pdbx_seq_one_letter_code
_entity_poly.pdbx_strand_id
1 'polypeptide(L)'
;TLAGVAVSGDQVSFSGQFSGGFTFEGQSYSQVGSVDSATATDDVFVGALGLDGTKRWLHHLGSPGLERVVGMDVGLRGEVLLQGVNTWPLDFQGKHLGASGRFVAAFTSAGASLWARSLSSSKLDTVDVSVLSTGEVVVGGILEEGAATTLEDQRYVSRGRKDLIFFKLRP
;
A
#
# COMPACT_ATOMS: atom_id res chain seq x y z
N THR A 1 -6.48 -13.41 -0.08
CA THR A 1 -6.56 -13.12 1.36
C THR A 1 -6.89 -11.65 1.58
N LEU A 2 -7.91 -11.35 2.40
CA LEU A 2 -8.20 -9.98 2.81
C LEU A 2 -7.17 -9.52 3.85
N ALA A 3 -6.67 -8.30 3.72
CA ALA A 3 -5.65 -7.72 4.59
C ALA A 3 -6.17 -6.51 5.39
N GLY A 4 -7.15 -5.78 4.87
CA GLY A 4 -7.73 -4.64 5.56
C GLY A 4 -9.19 -4.41 5.18
N VAL A 5 -9.98 -3.94 6.16
CA VAL A 5 -11.33 -3.42 5.95
C VAL A 5 -11.57 -2.28 6.93
N ALA A 6 -12.15 -1.19 6.46
CA ALA A 6 -12.44 -0.02 7.28
C ALA A 6 -13.62 0.77 6.70
N VAL A 7 -14.25 1.57 7.54
CA VAL A 7 -15.45 2.33 7.18
C VAL A 7 -15.22 3.81 7.49
N SER A 8 -15.56 4.67 6.54
CA SER A 8 -15.55 6.13 6.72
C SER A 8 -16.77 6.73 6.01
N GLY A 9 -17.65 7.37 6.78
CA GLY A 9 -18.93 7.85 6.27
C GLY A 9 -19.78 6.72 5.69
N ASP A 10 -20.08 6.81 4.39
CA ASP A 10 -20.89 5.85 3.64
C ASP A 10 -20.05 4.85 2.81
N GLN A 11 -18.74 4.86 3.00
CA GLN A 11 -17.78 4.05 2.26
C GLN A 11 -17.23 2.91 3.13
N VAL A 12 -17.26 1.69 2.60
CA VAL A 12 -16.51 0.54 3.11
C VAL A 12 -15.28 0.34 2.22
N SER A 13 -14.09 0.63 2.73
CA SER A 13 -12.83 0.40 2.04
C SER A 13 -12.26 -0.96 2.41
N PHE A 14 -11.64 -1.63 1.44
CA PHE A 14 -11.07 -2.95 1.64
C PHE A 14 -9.81 -3.15 0.80
N SER A 15 -8.91 -4.01 1.27
CA SER A 15 -7.70 -4.37 0.56
C SER A 15 -7.26 -5.80 0.86
N GLY A 16 -6.47 -6.37 -0.03
CA GLY A 16 -5.94 -7.70 0.13
C GLY A 16 -4.98 -8.07 -0.98
N GLN A 17 -4.56 -9.32 -0.95
CA GLN A 17 -3.72 -9.91 -1.99
C GLN A 17 -4.33 -11.21 -2.53
N PHE A 18 -3.99 -11.58 -3.76
CA PHE A 18 -4.52 -12.77 -4.41
C PHE A 18 -3.50 -13.42 -5.36
N SER A 19 -3.63 -14.73 -5.51
CA SER A 19 -2.93 -15.55 -6.51
C SER A 19 -3.95 -16.18 -7.45
N GLY A 20 -3.61 -16.34 -8.73
CA GLY A 20 -4.52 -16.86 -9.75
C GLY A 20 -5.50 -15.78 -10.21
N GLY A 21 -6.75 -15.84 -9.79
CA GLY A 21 -7.74 -14.84 -10.17
C GLY A 21 -9.00 -14.89 -9.31
N PHE A 22 -9.81 -13.83 -9.40
CA PHE A 22 -11.10 -13.72 -8.74
C PHE A 22 -12.08 -12.95 -9.61
N THR A 23 -13.38 -13.08 -9.32
CA THR A 23 -14.42 -12.30 -9.97
C THR A 23 -15.06 -11.36 -8.95
N PHE A 24 -15.30 -10.12 -9.35
CA PHE A 24 -15.95 -9.10 -8.54
C PHE A 24 -16.88 -8.27 -9.41
N GLU A 25 -18.17 -8.24 -9.07
CA GLU A 25 -19.22 -7.57 -9.87
C GLU A 25 -19.23 -8.03 -11.33
N GLY A 26 -19.06 -9.33 -11.57
CA GLY A 26 -19.02 -9.91 -12.92
C GLY A 26 -17.74 -9.62 -13.72
N GLN A 27 -16.82 -8.79 -13.20
CA GLN A 27 -15.50 -8.55 -13.80
C GLN A 27 -14.49 -9.53 -13.23
N SER A 28 -13.73 -10.20 -14.10
CA SER A 28 -12.64 -11.09 -13.71
C SER A 28 -11.31 -10.34 -13.61
N TYR A 29 -10.56 -10.62 -12.57
CA TYR A 29 -9.21 -10.12 -12.30
C TYR A 29 -8.27 -11.31 -12.23
N SER A 30 -7.15 -11.21 -12.93
CA SER A 30 -6.11 -12.24 -12.96
C SER A 30 -4.80 -11.64 -12.53
N GLN A 31 -4.05 -12.41 -11.75
CA GLN A 31 -2.71 -12.10 -11.30
C GLN A 31 -1.80 -11.86 -12.52
N VAL A 32 -0.92 -10.87 -12.42
CA VAL A 32 0.13 -10.62 -13.40
C VAL A 32 1.09 -11.79 -13.39
N GLY A 33 1.38 -12.31 -14.59
CA GLY A 33 2.24 -13.48 -14.74
C GLY A 33 3.68 -13.18 -14.32
N SER A 34 4.31 -14.15 -13.67
CA SER A 34 5.73 -14.06 -13.35
C SER A 34 6.60 -14.14 -14.60
N VAL A 35 7.75 -13.44 -14.56
CA VAL A 35 8.86 -13.67 -15.49
C VAL A 35 9.76 -14.84 -15.06
N ASP A 36 9.60 -15.35 -13.84
CA ASP A 36 10.34 -16.49 -13.28
C ASP A 36 9.40 -17.43 -12.50
N SER A 37 9.23 -18.66 -13.00
CA SER A 37 8.36 -19.67 -12.39
C SER A 37 8.73 -20.05 -10.95
N ALA A 38 9.92 -19.66 -10.47
CA ALA A 38 10.35 -19.86 -9.09
C ALA A 38 9.85 -18.78 -8.11
N THR A 39 9.24 -17.69 -8.60
CA THR A 39 8.78 -16.57 -7.76
C THR A 39 7.28 -16.61 -7.52
N ALA A 40 6.86 -16.44 -6.26
CA ALA A 40 5.47 -16.18 -5.92
C ALA A 40 5.11 -14.76 -6.39
N THR A 41 3.92 -14.57 -6.97
CA THR A 41 3.54 -13.30 -7.62
C THR A 41 2.24 -12.70 -7.11
N ASP A 42 1.90 -12.88 -5.82
CA ASP A 42 0.63 -12.36 -5.31
C ASP A 42 0.45 -10.90 -5.73
N ASP A 43 -0.71 -10.59 -6.28
CA ASP A 43 -1.07 -9.22 -6.64
C ASP A 43 -1.94 -8.62 -5.55
N VAL A 44 -1.93 -7.30 -5.46
CA VAL A 44 -2.71 -6.55 -4.49
C VAL A 44 -3.99 -6.01 -5.13
N PHE A 45 -5.06 -5.96 -4.34
CA PHE A 45 -6.22 -5.14 -4.67
C PHE A 45 -6.54 -4.18 -3.53
N VAL A 46 -7.11 -3.04 -3.89
CA VAL A 46 -7.70 -2.06 -2.98
C VAL A 46 -8.99 -1.54 -3.61
N GLY A 47 -10.05 -1.46 -2.83
CA GLY A 47 -11.38 -1.13 -3.33
C GLY A 47 -12.24 -0.39 -2.31
N ALA A 48 -13.39 0.06 -2.79
CA ALA A 48 -14.44 0.58 -1.95
C ALA A 48 -15.84 0.15 -2.41
N LEU A 49 -16.71 -0.04 -1.43
CA LEU A 49 -18.14 -0.29 -1.56
C LEU A 49 -18.94 0.84 -0.89
N GLY A 50 -20.20 1.01 -1.28
CA GLY A 50 -21.21 1.65 -0.45
C GLY A 50 -21.61 0.74 0.73
N LEU A 51 -22.27 1.31 1.74
CA LEU A 51 -22.80 0.54 2.89
C LEU A 51 -23.82 -0.54 2.49
N ASP A 52 -24.46 -0.38 1.32
CA ASP A 52 -25.38 -1.35 0.71
C ASP A 52 -24.67 -2.46 -0.07
N GLY A 53 -23.33 -2.45 -0.10
CA GLY A 53 -22.51 -3.40 -0.84
C GLY A 53 -22.28 -3.04 -2.31
N THR A 54 -22.81 -1.91 -2.80
CA THR A 54 -22.58 -1.50 -4.19
C THR A 54 -21.11 -1.15 -4.44
N LYS A 55 -20.51 -1.69 -5.51
CA LYS A 55 -19.14 -1.32 -5.90
C LYS A 55 -19.06 0.15 -6.24
N ARG A 56 -18.13 0.86 -5.58
CA ARG A 56 -17.71 2.21 -5.96
C ARG A 56 -16.53 2.15 -6.90
N TRP A 57 -15.46 1.47 -6.49
CA TRP A 57 -14.25 1.28 -7.27
C TRP A 57 -13.44 0.08 -6.78
N LEU A 58 -12.58 -0.45 -7.64
CA LEU A 58 -11.62 -1.49 -7.32
C LEU A 58 -10.39 -1.30 -8.20
N HIS A 59 -9.21 -1.28 -7.58
CA HIS A 59 -7.93 -1.25 -8.24
C HIS A 59 -7.21 -2.57 -8.04
N HIS A 60 -6.73 -3.13 -9.14
CA HIS A 60 -5.77 -4.22 -9.16
C HIS A 60 -4.38 -3.61 -9.37
N LEU A 61 -3.48 -3.92 -8.45
CA LEU A 61 -2.12 -3.43 -8.40
C LEU A 61 -1.20 -4.65 -8.44
N GLY A 62 -0.61 -4.90 -9.59
CA GLY A 62 0.21 -6.08 -9.81
C GLY A 62 1.40 -5.81 -10.72
N SER A 63 2.38 -6.70 -10.62
CA SER A 63 3.60 -6.69 -11.41
C SER A 63 4.07 -8.14 -11.63
N PRO A 64 5.13 -8.37 -12.41
CA PRO A 64 5.72 -9.71 -12.50
C PRO A 64 6.32 -10.24 -11.20
N GLY A 65 6.32 -9.45 -10.12
CA GLY A 65 6.84 -9.79 -8.80
C GLY A 65 5.75 -10.10 -7.77
N LEU A 66 6.20 -10.25 -6.53
CA LEU A 66 5.36 -10.33 -5.35
C LEU A 66 4.96 -8.93 -4.86
N GLU A 67 3.66 -8.72 -4.72
CA GLU A 67 3.05 -7.62 -3.97
C GLU A 67 2.25 -8.15 -2.77
N ARG A 68 2.30 -7.40 -1.66
CA ARG A 68 1.51 -7.75 -0.47
C ARG A 68 1.05 -6.53 0.28
N VAL A 69 -0.21 -6.54 0.71
CA VAL A 69 -0.72 -5.55 1.66
C VAL A 69 -0.25 -5.91 3.06
N VAL A 70 0.33 -4.92 3.74
CA VAL A 70 0.72 -5.01 5.15
C VAL A 70 -0.34 -4.37 6.04
N GLY A 71 -0.99 -3.31 5.57
CA GLY A 71 -2.01 -2.60 6.32
C GLY A 71 -2.71 -1.55 5.47
N MET A 72 -3.83 -1.06 6.00
CA MET A 72 -4.67 -0.05 5.36
C MET A 72 -5.32 0.82 6.44
N ASP A 73 -5.44 2.11 6.16
CA ASP A 73 -6.18 3.06 6.99
C ASP A 73 -7.05 3.97 6.11
N VAL A 74 -8.03 4.65 6.72
CA VAL A 74 -8.99 5.50 5.99
C VAL A 74 -9.14 6.85 6.67
N GLY A 75 -9.00 7.92 5.89
CA GLY A 75 -9.20 9.29 6.34
C GLY A 75 -10.67 9.64 6.58
N LEU A 76 -10.92 10.74 7.29
CA LEU A 76 -12.27 11.24 7.58
C LEU A 76 -13.04 11.70 6.33
N ARG A 77 -12.36 11.95 5.20
CA ARG A 77 -13.01 12.26 3.92
C ARG A 77 -13.07 11.06 2.98
N GLY A 78 -12.77 9.86 3.50
CA GLY A 78 -12.79 8.59 2.77
C GLY A 78 -11.53 8.34 1.95
N GLU A 79 -10.44 9.10 2.15
CA GLU A 79 -9.15 8.77 1.54
C GLU A 79 -8.69 7.39 2.02
N VAL A 80 -8.17 6.56 1.12
CA VAL A 80 -7.68 5.23 1.46
C VAL A 80 -6.17 5.24 1.44
N LEU A 81 -5.54 4.84 2.53
CA LEU A 81 -4.11 4.65 2.63
C LEU A 81 -3.80 3.17 2.60
N LEU A 82 -2.81 2.82 1.81
CA LEU A 82 -2.35 1.46 1.66
C LEU A 82 -0.85 1.42 1.95
N GLN A 83 -0.44 0.43 2.72
CA GLN A 83 0.97 0.11 2.87
C GLN A 83 1.22 -1.34 2.53
N GLY A 84 2.38 -1.60 1.94
CA GLY A 84 2.68 -2.91 1.42
C GLY A 84 4.14 -3.13 1.08
N VAL A 85 4.38 -4.30 0.52
CA VAL A 85 5.65 -4.78 0.00
C VAL A 85 5.51 -4.94 -1.51
N ASN A 86 6.54 -4.55 -2.25
CA ASN A 86 6.66 -4.81 -3.67
C ASN A 86 8.09 -5.28 -3.97
N THR A 87 8.21 -6.31 -4.81
CA THR A 87 9.52 -6.83 -5.23
C THR A 87 9.89 -6.41 -6.65
N TRP A 88 8.94 -5.87 -7.40
CA TRP A 88 9.11 -5.34 -8.75
C TRP A 88 8.53 -3.92 -8.86
N PRO A 89 8.91 -3.16 -9.90
CA PRO A 89 8.31 -1.85 -10.15
C PRO A 89 6.79 -1.97 -10.29
N LEU A 90 6.07 -1.04 -9.66
CA LEU A 90 4.62 -1.06 -9.55
C LEU A 90 4.05 0.31 -9.94
N ASP A 91 2.95 0.34 -10.68
CA ASP A 91 2.24 1.56 -11.03
C ASP A 91 0.93 1.70 -10.26
N PHE A 92 0.72 2.87 -9.65
CA PHE A 92 -0.50 3.24 -8.95
C PHE A 92 -1.25 4.30 -9.76
N GLN A 93 -1.84 3.90 -10.89
CA GLN A 93 -2.58 4.78 -11.80
C GLN A 93 -1.76 6.00 -12.27
N GLY A 94 -0.55 5.74 -12.77
CA GLY A 94 0.41 6.75 -13.24
C GLY A 94 1.45 7.19 -12.21
N LYS A 95 1.35 6.73 -10.96
CA LYS A 95 2.39 6.94 -9.92
C LYS A 95 3.29 5.72 -9.87
N HIS A 96 4.43 5.82 -10.53
CA HIS A 96 5.39 4.72 -10.67
C HIS A 96 6.29 4.61 -9.45
N LEU A 97 6.40 3.39 -8.90
CA LEU A 97 7.34 3.03 -7.85
C LEU A 97 8.38 2.04 -8.38
N GLY A 98 9.63 2.18 -7.94
CA GLY A 98 10.65 1.18 -8.17
C GLY A 98 10.46 -0.07 -7.31
N ALA A 99 11.27 -1.10 -7.55
CA ALA A 99 11.36 -2.28 -6.69
C ALA A 99 12.02 -1.89 -5.34
N SER A 100 11.21 -1.51 -4.36
CA SER A 100 11.68 -0.88 -3.13
C SER A 100 11.61 -1.75 -1.88
N GLY A 101 10.93 -2.89 -1.95
CA GLY A 101 10.68 -3.75 -0.79
C GLY A 101 9.54 -3.26 0.09
N ARG A 102 9.30 -1.95 0.19
CA ARG A 102 8.11 -1.38 0.86
C ARG A 102 7.60 -0.15 0.14
N PHE A 103 6.28 0.05 0.23
CA PHE A 103 5.62 1.24 -0.28
C PHE A 103 4.52 1.73 0.65
N VAL A 104 4.18 3.00 0.50
CA VAL A 104 2.94 3.61 0.97
C VAL A 104 2.27 4.30 -0.21
N ALA A 105 0.94 4.21 -0.29
CA ALA A 105 0.15 4.84 -1.33
C ALA A 105 -1.14 5.41 -0.74
N ALA A 106 -1.67 6.47 -1.35
CA ALA A 106 -2.94 7.06 -0.97
C ALA A 106 -3.85 7.27 -2.18
N PHE A 107 -5.14 7.07 -1.95
CA PHE A 107 -6.20 7.25 -2.91
C PHE A 107 -7.25 8.21 -2.36
N THR A 108 -7.88 8.98 -3.24
CA THR A 108 -9.10 9.72 -2.90
C THR A 108 -10.25 8.75 -2.57
N SER A 109 -11.33 9.25 -1.97
CA SER A 109 -12.57 8.49 -1.79
C SER A 109 -13.20 8.00 -3.09
N ALA A 110 -12.92 8.67 -4.22
CA ALA A 110 -13.32 8.23 -5.55
C ALA A 110 -12.36 7.20 -6.18
N GLY A 111 -11.31 6.81 -5.46
CA GLY A 111 -10.32 5.82 -5.93
C GLY A 111 -9.21 6.39 -6.80
N ALA A 112 -9.19 7.69 -7.11
CA ALA A 112 -8.05 8.27 -7.85
C ALA A 112 -6.78 8.27 -6.99
N SER A 113 -5.64 7.88 -7.58
CA SER A 113 -4.33 7.91 -6.92
C SER A 113 -3.91 9.34 -6.59
N LEU A 114 -3.64 9.61 -5.32
CA LEU A 114 -3.10 10.90 -4.86
C LEU A 114 -1.58 10.89 -5.02
N TRP A 115 -0.92 9.92 -4.39
CA TRP A 115 0.52 9.72 -4.40
C TRP A 115 0.87 8.27 -4.07
N ALA A 116 2.09 7.89 -4.45
CA ALA A 116 2.72 6.65 -4.04
C ALA A 116 4.18 6.96 -3.71
N ARG A 117 4.73 6.35 -2.65
CA ARG A 117 6.11 6.56 -2.20
C ARG A 117 6.77 5.23 -1.85
N SER A 118 7.97 5.02 -2.37
CA SER A 118 8.84 3.93 -1.97
C SER A 118 9.49 4.22 -0.62
N LEU A 119 9.55 3.20 0.24
CA LEU A 119 10.31 3.21 1.49
C LEU A 119 11.42 2.17 1.36
N SER A 120 12.55 2.57 0.79
CA SER A 120 13.64 1.65 0.49
C SER A 120 14.48 1.39 1.75
N SER A 121 14.39 0.17 2.29
CA SER A 121 15.38 -0.38 3.23
C SER A 121 15.15 -1.88 3.43
N SER A 122 16.21 -2.68 3.31
CA SER A 122 16.16 -4.12 3.61
C SER A 122 16.03 -4.42 5.12
N LYS A 123 16.15 -3.40 5.98
CA LYS A 123 16.08 -3.49 7.44
C LYS A 123 15.04 -2.55 8.06
N LEU A 124 14.03 -2.18 7.27
CA LEU A 124 12.81 -1.54 7.77
C LEU A 124 11.80 -2.65 8.03
N ASP A 125 11.36 -2.78 9.28
CA ASP A 125 10.78 -4.02 9.80
C ASP A 125 9.26 -3.97 9.90
N THR A 126 8.75 -2.96 10.61
CA THR A 126 7.33 -2.64 10.67
C THR A 126 7.16 -1.29 10.04
N VAL A 127 6.18 -1.18 9.17
CA VAL A 127 5.64 0.12 8.78
C VAL A 127 4.19 0.09 9.26
N ASP A 128 3.76 1.18 9.89
CA ASP A 128 2.36 1.43 10.17
C ASP A 128 1.98 2.78 9.60
N VAL A 129 0.71 2.92 9.21
CA VAL A 129 0.19 4.15 8.62
C VAL A 129 -1.06 4.59 9.36
N SER A 130 -1.16 5.89 9.62
CA SER A 130 -2.36 6.47 10.20
C SER A 130 -2.69 7.81 9.55
N VAL A 131 -3.97 8.08 9.38
CA VAL A 131 -4.49 9.38 8.92
C VAL A 131 -4.91 10.21 10.12
N LEU A 132 -4.34 11.41 10.24
CA LEU A 132 -4.79 12.39 11.23
C LEU A 132 -6.14 12.98 10.81
N SER A 133 -6.94 13.47 11.77
CA SER A 133 -8.21 14.15 11.47
C SER A 133 -8.07 15.37 10.57
N THR A 134 -6.87 15.94 10.52
CA THR A 134 -6.47 17.05 9.66
C THR A 134 -6.14 16.60 8.22
N GLY A 135 -5.98 15.29 7.99
CA GLY A 135 -5.76 14.67 6.68
C GLY A 135 -4.30 14.37 6.35
N GLU A 136 -3.34 14.74 7.19
CA GLU A 136 -1.96 14.32 7.01
C GLU A 136 -1.77 12.85 7.38
N VAL A 137 -0.83 12.22 6.68
CA VAL A 137 -0.49 10.81 6.87
C VAL A 137 0.75 10.71 7.73
N VAL A 138 0.67 9.89 8.77
CA VAL A 138 1.82 9.51 9.59
C VAL A 138 2.22 8.10 9.22
N VAL A 139 3.49 7.92 8.87
CA VAL A 139 4.11 6.63 8.63
C VAL A 139 5.09 6.37 9.75
N GLY A 140 4.84 5.34 10.55
CA GLY A 140 5.72 4.91 11.63
C GLY A 140 6.49 3.64 11.24
N GLY A 141 7.68 3.44 11.80
CA GLY A 141 8.37 2.17 11.63
C GLY A 141 9.61 1.98 12.47
N ILE A 142 10.23 0.81 12.33
CA ILE A 142 11.46 0.44 13.05
C ILE A 142 12.60 0.25 12.05
N LEU A 143 13.68 1.02 12.24
CA LEU A 143 14.97 0.79 11.58
C LEU A 143 15.91 0.03 12.51
N GLU A 144 16.44 -1.09 12.05
CA GLU A 144 17.41 -1.86 12.82
C GLU A 144 18.84 -1.31 12.71
N GLU A 145 19.77 -1.91 13.47
CA GLU A 145 21.18 -1.52 13.48
C GLU A 145 21.82 -1.48 12.09
N GLY A 146 22.49 -0.36 11.81
CA GLY A 146 23.17 -0.11 10.54
C GLY A 146 22.22 0.05 9.34
N ALA A 147 20.90 0.10 9.57
CA ALA A 147 19.93 0.34 8.53
C ALA A 147 19.91 1.82 8.12
N ALA A 148 19.56 2.06 6.86
CA ALA A 148 19.18 3.37 6.37
C ALA A 148 17.94 3.25 5.50
N THR A 149 17.10 4.28 5.50
CA THR A 149 15.99 4.43 4.56
C THR A 149 16.02 5.80 3.92
N THR A 150 15.48 5.90 2.71
CA THR A 150 15.30 7.16 2.02
C THR A 150 13.81 7.42 1.81
N LEU A 151 13.38 8.64 2.12
CA LEU A 151 12.05 9.14 1.82
C LEU A 151 12.22 10.56 1.26
N GLU A 152 11.66 10.83 0.07
CA GLU A 152 11.74 12.14 -0.60
C GLU A 152 13.18 12.70 -0.65
N ASP A 153 14.12 11.87 -1.12
CA ASP A 153 15.55 12.17 -1.22
C ASP A 153 16.28 12.44 0.11
N GLN A 154 15.58 12.39 1.24
CA GLN A 154 16.17 12.49 2.56
C GLN A 154 16.53 11.10 3.11
N ARG A 155 17.80 10.93 3.48
CA ARG A 155 18.33 9.69 4.08
C ARG A 155 18.25 9.74 5.60
N TYR A 156 17.68 8.69 6.19
CA TYR A 156 17.58 8.45 7.63
C TYR A 156 18.38 7.21 7.97
N VAL A 157 19.25 7.29 8.98
CA VAL A 157 20.18 6.21 9.36
C VAL A 157 19.96 5.87 10.83
N SER A 158 19.86 4.58 11.14
CA SER A 158 19.78 4.09 12.51
C SER A 158 21.07 4.39 13.28
N ARG A 159 20.95 4.84 14.52
CA ARG A 159 22.04 5.16 15.45
C ARG A 159 22.13 4.17 16.62
N GLY A 160 21.26 3.17 16.67
CA GLY A 160 21.20 2.17 17.73
C GLY A 160 20.80 0.80 17.21
N ARG A 161 20.44 -0.11 18.13
CA ARG A 161 20.00 -1.47 17.76
C ARG A 161 18.66 -1.46 17.02
N LYS A 162 17.74 -0.60 17.47
CA LYS A 162 16.43 -0.34 16.86
C LYS A 162 16.06 1.12 17.12
N ASP A 163 15.77 1.86 16.06
CA ASP A 163 15.31 3.24 16.11
C ASP A 163 13.87 3.32 15.59
N LEU A 164 13.02 4.07 16.30
CA LEU A 164 11.70 4.44 15.80
C LEU A 164 11.86 5.59 14.80
N ILE A 165 11.19 5.47 13.67
CA ILE A 165 11.01 6.55 12.71
C ILE A 165 9.54 6.91 12.56
N PHE A 166 9.29 8.20 12.42
CA PHE A 166 7.98 8.74 12.10
C PHE A 166 8.14 9.77 11.00
N PHE A 167 7.42 9.58 9.89
CA PHE A 167 7.35 10.51 8.79
C PHE A 167 5.94 11.08 8.73
N LYS A 168 5.85 12.41 8.68
CA LYS A 168 4.59 13.07 8.35
C LYS A 168 4.60 13.38 6.85
N LEU A 169 3.78 12.67 6.09
CA LEU A 169 3.63 12.89 4.65
C LEU A 169 2.51 13.90 4.44
N ARG A 170 2.83 14.94 3.64
CA ARG A 170 1.82 15.85 3.12
C ARG A 170 1.26 15.30 1.80
N PRO A 171 -0.02 15.52 1.49
CA PRO A 171 -0.59 15.20 0.18
C PRO A 171 0.24 15.74 -0.98
#